data_AF-A0A2U2ZUR2-F1
#
_entry.id   AF-A0A2U2ZUR2-F1
#
_cell.length_a   1.000
_cell.length_b   1.000
_cell.length_c   1.000
_cell.angle_alpha   90.00
_cell.angle_beta   90.00
_cell.angle_gamma   90.00
#
_symmetry.space_group_name_H-M   'P 1'
#
loop_
_entity.id
_entity.type
_entity.pdbx_description
1 polymer ?
#
loop_
_entity_poly.entity_id
_entity_poly.type
_entity_poly.pdbx_seq_one_letter_code
_entity_poly.pdbx_strand_id
1 'polypeptide(L)' 'MSESLTDQEIERRMAAAAQAAEQGRSRTAVHLYDQLGQDIQARCGRFDPRALDAFEAMARVISGGYGDEETTK' A
#
# COMPACT_ATOMS: atom_id res chain seq x y z
N MET A 1 -0.52 -15.81 16.84
CA MET A 1 -0.48 -16.62 15.61
C MET A 1 -0.16 -15.66 14.48
N SER A 2 1.09 -15.67 14.01
CA SER A 2 1.47 -14.91 12.82
C SER A 2 0.72 -15.54 11.65
N GLU A 3 -0.36 -14.90 11.19
CA GLU A 3 -1.03 -15.30 9.95
C GLU A 3 0.06 -15.44 8.89
N SER A 4 0.14 -16.62 8.28
CA SER A 4 0.94 -16.85 7.09
C SER A 4 0.57 -15.75 6.11
N LEU A 5 1.56 -15.11 5.49
CA LEU A 5 1.33 -14.00 4.57
C LEU A 5 0.91 -14.64 3.25
N THR A 6 -0.33 -15.12 3.23
CA THR A 6 -0.95 -15.74 2.07
C THR A 6 -1.26 -14.66 1.05
N ASP A 7 -1.41 -15.06 -0.21
CA ASP A 7 -1.82 -14.13 -1.27
C ASP A 7 -3.12 -13.41 -0.93
N GLN A 8 -4.08 -14.12 -0.31
CA GLN A 8 -5.33 -13.54 0.14
C GLN A 8 -5.14 -12.45 1.21
N GLU A 9 -4.19 -12.61 2.12
CA GLU A 9 -3.91 -11.59 3.14
C GLU A 9 -3.20 -10.38 2.53
N ILE A 10 -2.31 -10.61 1.56
CA ILE A 10 -1.68 -9.54 0.79
C ILE A 10 -2.74 -8.72 0.04
N GLU A 11 -3.65 -9.39 -0.66
CA GLU A 11 -4.77 -8.75 -1.37
C GLU A 11 -5.66 -7.95 -0.40
N ARG A 12 -6.01 -8.52 0.76
CA ARG A 12 -6.80 -7.82 1.79
C ARG A 12 -6.13 -6.54 2.25
N ARG A 13 -4.82 -6.59 2.53
CA ARG A 13 -4.05 -5.44 3.01
C ARG A 13 -3.83 -4.39 1.92
N MET A 14 -3.61 -4.83 0.67
CA MET A 14 -3.59 -3.94 -0.50
C MET A 14 -4.91 -3.19 -0.65
N ALA A 15 -6.04 -3.89 -0.55
CA ALA A 15 -7.37 -3.29 -0.66
C ALA A 15 -7.64 -2.29 0.48
N ALA A 16 -7.25 -2.60 1.71
CA ALA A 16 -7.38 -1.69 2.85
C ALA A 16 -6.55 -0.40 2.66
N ALA A 17 -5.33 -0.52 2.13
CA ALA A 17 -4.47 0.62 1.82
C ALA A 17 -5.06 1.48 0.69
N ALA A 18 -5.58 0.85 -0.37
CA ALA A 18 -6.24 1.53 -1.48
C ALA A 18 -7.49 2.29 -1.01
N GLN A 19 -8.33 1.64 -0.20
CA GLN A 19 -9.52 2.26 0.38
C GLN A 19 -9.17 3.48 1.25
N ALA A 20 -8.07 3.43 2.01
CA ALA A 20 -7.60 4.59 2.77
C ALA A 20 -7.18 5.74 1.83
N ALA A 21 -6.55 5.45 0.70
CA ALA A 21 -6.18 6.46 -0.29
C ALA A 21 -7.43 7.10 -0.92
N GLU A 22 -8.41 6.29 -1.33
CA GLU A 22 -9.69 6.75 -1.89
C GLU A 22 -10.49 7.64 -0.92
N GLN A 23 -10.34 7.43 0.39
CA GLN A 23 -10.95 8.26 1.43
C GLN A 23 -10.17 9.56 1.73
N GLY A 24 -9.15 9.88 0.93
CA GLY A 24 -8.27 11.03 1.16
C GLY A 24 -7.34 10.88 2.36
N ARG A 25 -7.22 9.69 2.94
CA ARG A 25 -6.37 9.41 4.11
C ARG A 25 -4.97 9.00 3.64
N SER A 26 -4.33 9.86 2.85
CA SER A 26 -3.05 9.57 2.18
C SER A 26 -1.96 9.10 3.14
N ARG A 27 -1.86 9.71 4.33
CA ARG A 27 -0.88 9.29 5.35
C ARG A 27 -1.14 7.86 5.86
N THR A 28 -2.39 7.49 6.05
CA THR A 28 -2.78 6.14 6.47
C THR A 28 -2.50 5.13 5.36
N ALA A 29 -2.85 5.45 4.13
CA ALA A 29 -2.57 4.59 2.97
C ALA A 29 -1.07 4.33 2.81
N VAL A 30 -0.24 5.38 2.88
CA VAL A 30 1.22 5.26 2.82
C VAL A 30 1.75 4.33 3.91
N HIS A 31 1.27 4.48 5.14
CA HIS A 31 1.69 3.61 6.24
C HIS A 31 1.31 2.14 6.01
N LEU A 32 0.10 1.89 5.51
CA LEU A 32 -0.38 0.54 5.24
C LEU A 32 0.41 -0.14 4.11
N TYR A 33 0.70 0.59 3.03
CA TYR A 33 1.53 0.08 1.94
C TYR A 33 2.98 -0.18 2.37
N ASP A 34 3.58 0.72 3.16
CA ASP A 34 4.93 0.54 3.69
C ASP A 34 5.03 -0.71 4.57
N GLN A 35 4.11 -0.88 5.52
CA GLN A 35 4.07 -2.06 6.38
C GLN A 35 3.88 -3.35 5.59
N LEU A 36 2.99 -3.35 4.59
CA LEU A 36 2.78 -4.52 3.75
C LEU A 36 4.03 -4.86 2.93
N GLY A 37 4.65 -3.87 2.30
CA GLY A 37 5.87 -4.05 1.52
C GLY A 37 7.01 -4.64 2.38
N GLN A 38 7.22 -4.09 3.58
CA GLN A 38 8.21 -4.60 4.53
C GLN A 38 7.91 -6.03 4.97
N ASP A 39 6.65 -6.37 5.24
CA ASP A 39 6.25 -7.72 5.64
C ASP A 39 6.46 -8.75 4.52
N ILE A 40 6.15 -8.38 3.27
CA ILE A 40 6.42 -9.24 2.11
C ILE A 40 7.93 -9.39 1.92
N GLN A 41 8.71 -8.31 2.04
CA GLN A 41 10.17 -8.39 1.92
C GLN A 41 10.79 -9.32 2.97
N ALA A 42 10.32 -9.24 4.22
CA ALA A 42 10.82 -10.06 5.31
C ALA A 42 10.56 -11.56 5.10
N ARG A 43 9.50 -11.93 4.37
CA ARG A 43 9.08 -13.32 4.19
C ARG A 43 9.43 -13.93 2.84
N CYS A 44 9.31 -13.15 1.76
CA CYS A 44 9.45 -13.61 0.38
C CYS A 44 10.70 -13.06 -0.32
N GLY A 45 11.36 -12.08 0.29
CA GLY A 45 12.59 -11.48 -0.21
C GLY A 45 12.38 -10.07 -0.75
N ARG A 46 13.49 -9.31 -0.80
CA ARG A 46 13.50 -7.87 -1.10
C ARG A 46 12.85 -7.48 -2.44
N PHE A 47 12.94 -8.37 -3.43
CA PHE A 47 12.52 -8.13 -4.81
C PHE A 47 11.29 -8.95 -5.20
N ASP A 48 10.50 -9.40 -4.22
CA ASP A 48 9.21 -10.03 -4.53
C ASP A 48 8.31 -9.01 -5.26
N PRO A 49 7.70 -9.39 -6.40
CA PRO A 49 6.84 -8.48 -7.17
C PRO A 49 5.74 -7.83 -6.33
N ARG A 50 5.14 -8.57 -5.38
CA ARG A 50 4.05 -8.06 -4.54
C ARG A 50 4.52 -6.99 -3.57
N ALA A 51 5.78 -7.07 -3.11
CA ALA A 51 6.38 -6.01 -2.31
C ALA A 51 6.59 -4.75 -3.16
N LEU A 52 7.07 -4.91 -4.39
CA LEU A 52 7.25 -3.80 -5.33
C LEU A 52 5.92 -3.13 -5.65
N ASP A 53 4.86 -3.89 -5.90
CA ASP A 53 3.51 -3.36 -6.15
C ASP A 53 3.01 -2.49 -4.97
N ALA A 54 3.24 -2.93 -3.72
CA ALA A 54 2.88 -2.14 -2.54
C ALA A 54 3.66 -0.81 -2.48
N PHE A 55 4.97 -0.83 -2.75
CA PHE A 55 5.78 0.39 -2.76
C PHE A 55 5.47 1.31 -3.94
N GLU A 56 5.11 0.77 -5.10
CA GLU A 56 4.64 1.55 -6.24
C GLU A 56 3.31 2.25 -5.93
N ALA A 57 2.37 1.53 -5.31
CA ALA A 57 1.10 2.10 -4.88
C ALA A 57 1.32 3.22 -3.84
N MET A 58 2.23 3.01 -2.88
CA MET A 58 2.66 4.05 -1.94
C MET A 58 3.20 5.29 -2.66
N ALA A 59 4.08 5.10 -3.64
CA ALA A 59 4.66 6.20 -4.41
C ALA A 59 3.58 7.00 -5.16
N ARG A 60 2.57 6.34 -5.71
CA ARG A 60 1.41 6.99 -6.36
C ARG A 60 0.58 7.81 -5.39
N VAL A 61 0.36 7.32 -4.17
CA VAL A 61 -0.35 8.08 -3.13
C VAL A 61 0.46 9.32 -2.73
N ILE A 62 1.78 9.18 -2.58
CA ILE A 62 2.67 10.31 -2.25
C ILE A 62 2.69 11.34 -3.39
N SER A 63 2.64 10.91 -4.65
CA SER A 63 2.64 11.79 -5.80
C SER A 63 1.31 12.49 -6.08
N GLY A 64 0.30 12.33 -5.21
CA GLY A 64 -1.03 12.95 -5.39
C GLY A 64 -1.95 12.22 -6.37
N GLY A 65 -1.58 11.02 -6.83
CA GLY A 65 -2.33 10.27 -7.85
C GLY A 65 -3.72 9.77 -7.44
N TYR A 66 -4.13 10.00 -6.18
CA TYR A 66 -5.42 9.56 -5.62
C TYR A 66 -6.30 10.72 -5.11
N GLY A 67 -5.95 11.98 -5.35
CA GLY A 67 -6.82 13.07 -4.88
C GLY A 67 -6.24 14.48 -4.91
N ASP A 68 -5.58 14.88 -6.00
CA ASP A 68 -5.48 16.29 -6.36
C ASP A 68 -6.48 16.62 -7.48
N GLU A 69 -7.76 16.29 -7.27
CA GLU A 69 -8.83 17.09 -7.86
C GLU A 69 -8.92 18.39 -7.05
N GLU A 70 -8.26 19.42 -7.59
CA GLU A 70 -8.79 20.78 -7.57
C GLU A 70 -9.02 21.41 -6.18
N THR A 71 -7.95 21.83 -5.51
CA THR A 71 -7.99 23.11 -4.78
C THR A 71 -7.35 24.18 -5.65
N THR A 72 -7.98 24.47 -6.79
CA THR A 72 -7.67 25.65 -7.58
C THR A 72 -8.24 26.88 -6.86
N LYS A 73 -7.43 27.94 -6.84
CA LYS A 73 -7.71 29.28 -6.30
C LYS A 73 -8.99 29.91 -6.80
#